data_AF-A0A550GRM6-F1
#
_entry.id   AF-A0A550GRM6-F1
#
_cell.length_a   1.000
_cell.length_b   1.000
_cell.length_c   1.000
_cell.angle_alpha   90.00
_cell.angle_beta   90.00
_cell.angle_gamma   90.00
#
_symmetry.space_group_name_H-M   'P 1'
#
loop_
_entity.id
_entity.type
_entity.pdbx_description
1 polymer ?
#
loop_
_entity_poly.entity_id
_entity_poly.type
_entity_poly.pdbx_seq_one_letter_code
_entity_poly.pdbx_strand_id
1 'polypeptide(L)'
;MSEESVDREILQELQKIRESLAKPAPPAPQQAPPKGLIDEFVQFLNKYGVVGLAIAFIMGGAVSGLVSALVKDMIMPVITFFIPEGAWQTYILRLGPIQLLVGHFAGALLDFLIIAIVIFALMKQLKNTPIK
;
A
#
# COMPACT_ATOMS: atom_id res chain seq x y z
N MET A 1 49.65 51.90 -3.98
CA MET A 1 49.22 50.68 -4.70
C MET A 1 49.87 50.76 -6.07
N SER A 2 50.82 49.86 -6.37
CA SER A 2 51.54 49.87 -7.65
C SER A 2 50.67 49.22 -8.73
N GLU A 3 50.75 49.69 -9.97
CA GLU A 3 49.96 49.16 -11.10
C GLU A 3 50.06 47.63 -11.22
N GLU A 4 51.24 47.07 -10.93
CA GLU A 4 51.51 45.63 -10.92
C GLU A 4 50.70 44.83 -9.87
N SER A 5 50.27 45.45 -8.76
CA SER A 5 49.37 44.77 -7.81
C SER A 5 47.92 44.75 -8.31
N VAL A 6 47.51 45.81 -9.00
CA VAL A 6 46.16 45.95 -9.57
C VAL A 6 45.97 44.96 -10.72
N ASP A 7 46.97 44.82 -11.60
CA ASP A 7 46.93 43.84 -12.70
C ASP A 7 46.82 42.40 -12.19
N ARG A 8 47.54 42.05 -11.11
CA ARG A 8 47.46 40.72 -10.49
C ARG A 8 46.08 40.44 -9.88
N GLU A 9 45.45 41.44 -9.27
CA GLU A 9 44.11 41.33 -8.69
C GLU A 9 43.04 41.20 -9.77
N ILE A 10 43.14 41.96 -10.85
CA ILE A 10 42.26 41.84 -12.03
C ILE A 10 42.37 40.45 -12.65
N LEU A 11 43.59 39.93 -12.82
CA LEU A 11 43.79 38.59 -13.38
C LEU A 11 43.23 37.48 -12.48
N GLN A 12 43.29 37.65 -11.15
CA GLN A 12 42.64 36.74 -10.20
C GLN A 12 41.12 36.77 -10.30
N GLU A 13 40.52 37.96 -10.38
CA GLU A 13 39.07 38.12 -10.57
C GLU A 13 38.62 37.51 -11.90
N LEU A 14 39.38 37.71 -12.98
CA LEU A 14 39.07 37.10 -14.28
C LEU A 14 39.20 35.57 -14.26
N GLN A 15 40.16 35.01 -13.52
CA GLN A 15 40.26 33.56 -13.33
C GLN A 15 39.07 33.02 -12.53
N LYS A 16 38.67 33.71 -11.46
CA LYS A 16 37.51 33.35 -10.61
C LYS A 16 36.18 33.47 -11.38
N ILE A 17 36.05 34.47 -12.24
CA ILE A 17 34.94 34.61 -13.19
C ILE A 17 34.98 33.49 -14.22
N ARG A 18 36.13 33.19 -14.82
CA ARG A 18 36.28 32.08 -15.76
C ARG A 18 35.95 30.73 -15.11
N GLU A 19 36.27 30.53 -13.83
CA GLU A 19 35.98 29.30 -13.10
C GLU A 19 34.49 29.18 -12.72
N SER A 20 33.84 30.28 -12.31
CA SER A 20 32.38 30.32 -12.09
C SER A 20 31.57 30.26 -13.40
N LEU A 21 32.14 30.73 -14.52
CA LEU A 21 31.57 30.64 -15.86
C LEU A 21 32.03 29.41 -16.65
N ALA A 22 33.03 28.67 -16.16
CA ALA A 22 33.34 27.32 -16.62
C ALA A 22 32.16 26.48 -16.18
N LYS A 23 31.12 26.54 -17.02
CA LYS A 23 29.76 26.07 -16.77
C LYS A 23 29.88 24.78 -15.96
N PRO A 24 29.29 24.72 -14.75
CA PRO A 24 29.23 23.49 -13.99
C PRO A 24 28.88 22.36 -14.97
N ALA A 25 29.62 21.25 -14.93
CA ALA A 25 29.29 20.08 -15.75
C ALA A 25 27.76 19.92 -15.69
N PRO A 26 27.06 19.85 -16.84
CA PRO A 26 25.61 19.97 -16.89
C PRO A 26 25.02 19.15 -15.73
N PRO A 27 24.21 19.76 -14.83
CA PRO A 27 23.61 19.00 -13.74
C PRO A 27 23.01 17.75 -14.35
N ALA A 28 23.41 16.57 -13.82
CA ALA A 28 23.03 15.27 -14.36
C ALA A 28 21.57 15.34 -14.82
N PRO A 29 21.27 15.00 -16.09
CA PRO A 29 20.14 15.51 -16.85
C PRO A 29 18.97 15.83 -15.94
N GLN A 30 18.82 17.13 -15.63
CA GLN A 30 17.64 17.65 -14.96
C GLN A 30 16.48 17.13 -15.81
N GLN A 31 15.72 16.19 -15.25
CA GLN A 31 14.76 15.37 -16.00
C GLN A 31 14.01 16.28 -16.97
N ALA A 32 14.11 15.97 -18.27
CA ALA A 32 13.53 16.82 -19.31
C ALA A 32 12.08 17.17 -18.92
N PRO A 33 11.64 18.44 -19.10
CA PRO A 33 10.32 18.87 -18.69
C PRO A 33 9.29 17.85 -19.22
N PRO A 34 8.40 17.32 -18.35
CA PRO A 34 7.45 16.29 -18.72
C PRO A 34 6.71 16.72 -19.99
N LYS A 35 6.73 15.88 -21.02
CA LYS A 35 6.05 16.21 -22.28
C LYS A 35 4.60 15.75 -22.16
N GLY A 36 3.79 16.60 -21.53
CA GLY A 36 2.33 16.49 -21.49
C GLY A 36 1.75 15.95 -20.18
N LEU A 37 0.42 16.00 -20.09
CA LEU A 37 -0.35 15.72 -18.87
C LEU A 37 -0.13 14.31 -18.30
N ILE A 38 0.20 13.32 -19.14
CA ILE A 38 0.45 11.94 -18.71
C ILE A 38 1.75 11.85 -17.90
N ASP A 39 2.81 12.52 -18.36
CA ASP A 39 4.09 12.53 -17.63
C ASP A 39 3.96 13.27 -16.29
N GLU A 40 3.20 14.37 -16.27
CA GLU A 40 2.88 15.11 -15.03
C GLU A 40 2.07 14.24 -14.05
N PHE A 41 1.11 13.47 -14.56
CA PHE A 41 0.33 12.54 -13.76
C PHE A 41 1.17 11.38 -13.21
N VAL A 42 2.05 10.77 -14.01
CA VAL A 42 2.96 9.73 -13.55
C VAL A 42 3.93 10.29 -12.49
N GLN A 43 4.46 11.50 -12.69
CA GLN A 43 5.27 12.18 -11.69
C GLN A 43 4.49 12.47 -10.41
N PHE A 44 3.21 12.85 -10.50
CA PHE A 44 2.33 13.01 -9.36
C PHE A 44 2.16 11.69 -8.59
N LEU A 45 1.82 10.59 -9.26
CA LEU A 45 1.64 9.28 -8.62
C LEU A 45 2.92 8.82 -7.91
N ASN A 46 4.07 9.05 -8.52
CA ASN A 46 5.37 8.73 -7.94
C ASN A 46 5.71 9.63 -6.75
N LYS A 47 5.46 10.94 -6.85
CA LYS A 47 5.73 11.92 -5.79
C LYS A 47 4.94 11.64 -4.51
N TYR A 48 3.69 11.19 -4.65
CA TYR A 48 2.81 10.88 -3.51
C TYR A 48 2.79 9.40 -3.14
N GLY A 49 3.63 8.55 -3.77
CA GLY A 49 3.73 7.12 -3.43
C GLY A 49 2.45 6.31 -3.67
N VAL A 50 1.52 6.81 -4.50
CA VAL A 50 0.19 6.22 -4.72
C VAL A 50 0.30 4.83 -5.36
N VAL A 51 1.34 4.60 -6.15
CA VAL A 51 1.62 3.30 -6.78
C VAL A 51 1.80 2.20 -5.73
N GLY A 52 2.52 2.49 -4.64
CA GLY A 52 2.71 1.52 -3.55
C GLY A 52 1.41 1.20 -2.82
N LEU A 53 0.56 2.22 -2.60
CA LEU A 53 -0.77 2.04 -2.01
C LEU A 53 -1.68 1.19 -2.90
N ALA A 54 -1.66 1.42 -4.21
CA ALA A 54 -2.45 0.64 -5.17
C ALA A 54 -2.06 -0.85 -5.15
N ILE A 55 -0.75 -1.14 -5.15
CA ILE A 55 -0.24 -2.52 -5.08
C ILE A 55 -0.65 -3.18 -3.76
N ALA A 56 -0.47 -2.48 -2.63
CA ALA A 56 -0.84 -2.99 -1.31
C ALA A 56 -2.34 -3.29 -1.21
N PHE A 57 -3.19 -2.44 -1.79
CA PHE A 57 -4.64 -2.64 -1.78
C PHE A 57 -5.06 -3.85 -2.62
N ILE A 58 -4.53 -4.00 -3.83
CA ILE A 58 -4.84 -5.13 -4.73
C ILE A 58 -4.38 -6.45 -4.09
N MET A 59 -3.14 -6.48 -3.58
CA MET A 59 -2.60 -7.65 -2.88
C MET A 59 -3.39 -7.96 -1.61
N GLY A 60 -3.74 -6.95 -0.82
CA GLY A 60 -4.58 -7.11 0.37
C GLY A 60 -5.95 -7.70 0.05
N GLY A 61 -6.58 -7.25 -1.02
CA GLY A 61 -7.85 -7.82 -1.52
C GLY A 61 -7.70 -9.28 -1.94
N ALA A 62 -6.65 -9.64 -2.68
CA ALA A 62 -6.40 -11.00 -3.10
C ALA A 62 -6.14 -11.95 -1.92
N VAL A 63 -5.34 -11.52 -0.93
CA VAL A 63 -5.08 -12.29 0.29
C VAL A 63 -6.35 -12.46 1.12
N SER A 64 -7.16 -11.41 1.26
CA SER A 64 -8.46 -11.49 1.93
C SER A 64 -9.39 -12.52 1.28
N GLY A 65 -9.43 -12.54 -0.06
CA GLY A 65 -10.18 -13.53 -0.83
C GLY A 65 -9.70 -14.97 -0.59
N LEU A 66 -8.38 -15.18 -0.57
CA LEU A 66 -7.78 -16.50 -0.29
C LEU A 66 -8.12 -16.99 1.13
N VAL A 67 -7.99 -16.11 2.13
CA VAL A 67 -8.33 -16.46 3.52
C VAL A 67 -9.82 -16.75 3.65
N SER A 68 -10.68 -15.97 3.00
CA SER A 68 -12.13 -16.20 3.01
C SER A 68 -12.50 -17.55 2.38
N ALA A 69 -11.87 -17.92 1.26
CA ALA A 69 -12.06 -19.23 0.64
C ALA A 69 -11.57 -20.36 1.55
N LEU A 70 -10.41 -20.22 2.18
CA LEU A 70 -9.91 -21.21 3.15
C LEU A 70 -10.90 -21.43 4.29
N VAL A 71 -11.45 -20.35 4.86
CA VAL A 71 -12.43 -20.44 5.95
C VAL A 71 -13.73 -21.07 5.45
N LYS A 72 -14.29 -20.55 4.36
CA LYS A 72 -15.59 -20.99 3.85
C LYS A 72 -15.57 -22.42 3.31
N ASP A 73 -14.50 -22.82 2.64
CA ASP A 73 -14.46 -24.09 1.91
C ASP A 73 -13.80 -25.20 2.73
N MET A 74 -12.95 -24.88 3.72
CA MET A 74 -12.26 -25.88 4.53
C MET A 74 -12.68 -25.88 6.00
N ILE A 75 -12.83 -24.71 6.62
CA ILE A 75 -13.15 -24.61 8.06
C ILE A 75 -14.64 -24.76 8.31
N MET A 76 -15.49 -24.09 7.52
CA MET A 76 -16.95 -24.12 7.72
C MET A 76 -17.54 -25.53 7.60
N PRO A 77 -17.18 -26.39 6.62
CA PRO A 77 -17.70 -27.75 6.56
C PRO A 77 -17.43 -28.57 7.83
N VAL A 78 -16.25 -28.36 8.45
CA VAL A 78 -15.88 -29.01 9.71
C VAL A 78 -16.73 -28.48 10.86
N ILE A 79 -16.99 -27.17 10.92
CA ILE A 79 -17.82 -26.57 11.98
C ILE A 79 -19.30 -26.97 11.82
N THR A 80 -19.84 -26.94 10.61
CA THR A 80 -21.23 -27.35 10.31
C THR A 80 -21.44 -28.85 10.46
N PHE A 81 -20.37 -29.65 10.49
CA PHE A 81 -20.47 -31.05 10.87
C PHE A 81 -20.76 -31.23 12.36
N PHE A 82 -20.25 -30.34 13.23
CA PHE A 82 -20.53 -30.38 14.67
C PHE A 82 -21.81 -29.64 15.07
N ILE A 83 -22.27 -28.68 14.27
CA ILE A 83 -23.52 -27.93 14.48
C ILE A 83 -24.49 -28.33 13.36
N PRO A 84 -25.51 -29.18 13.64
CA PRO A 84 -26.42 -29.68 12.60
C PRO A 84 -27.12 -28.52 11.91
N GLU A 85 -26.95 -28.46 10.59
CA GLU A 85 -27.57 -27.57 9.59
C GLU A 85 -27.82 -26.13 10.04
N GLY A 86 -27.28 -25.14 9.33
CA GLY A 86 -27.42 -23.69 9.56
C GLY A 86 -28.85 -23.11 9.58
N ALA A 87 -29.87 -23.86 10.00
CA ALA A 87 -31.20 -23.41 10.37
C ALA A 87 -31.18 -22.20 11.31
N TRP A 88 -30.18 -22.12 12.20
CA TRP A 88 -29.95 -20.95 13.05
C TRP A 88 -29.50 -19.72 12.24
N GLN A 89 -28.78 -19.90 11.14
CA GLN A 89 -28.40 -18.82 10.21
C GLN A 89 -29.58 -18.38 9.34
N THR A 90 -30.53 -19.27 9.07
CA THR A 90 -31.77 -18.92 8.34
C THR A 90 -32.88 -18.41 9.26
N TYR A 91 -32.59 -18.23 10.56
CA TYR A 91 -33.59 -17.74 11.51
C TYR A 91 -33.97 -16.29 11.20
N ILE A 92 -35.24 -16.09 10.89
CA ILE A 92 -35.81 -14.77 10.60
C ILE A 92 -36.80 -14.43 11.71
N LEU A 93 -36.51 -13.36 12.42
CA LEU A 93 -37.46 -12.79 13.37
C LEU A 93 -38.44 -11.90 12.59
N ARG A 94 -39.70 -12.31 12.52
CA ARG A 94 -40.76 -11.53 11.86
C ARG A 94 -41.43 -10.62 12.88
N LEU A 95 -41.29 -9.32 12.72
CA LEU A 95 -42.01 -8.30 13.49
C LEU A 95 -42.97 -7.58 12.54
N GLY A 96 -44.17 -8.15 12.38
CA GLY A 96 -45.17 -7.63 11.43
C GLY A 96 -44.67 -7.68 9.98
N PRO A 97 -44.59 -6.53 9.26
CA PRO A 97 -44.07 -6.48 7.89
C PRO A 97 -42.54 -6.50 7.80
N ILE A 98 -41.82 -6.38 8.92
CA ILE A 98 -40.35 -6.30 8.96
C ILE A 98 -39.77 -7.70 9.19
N GLN A 99 -38.85 -8.10 8.31
CA GLN A 99 -38.11 -9.36 8.42
C GLN A 99 -36.68 -9.05 8.91
N LEU A 100 -36.38 -9.42 10.15
CA LEU A 100 -35.04 -9.29 10.72
C LEU A 100 -34.29 -10.61 10.53
N LEU A 101 -33.27 -10.60 9.67
CA LEU A 101 -32.43 -11.76 9.36
C LEU A 101 -31.37 -11.97 10.46
N VAL A 102 -31.83 -12.17 11.70
CA VAL A 102 -30.98 -12.31 12.89
C VAL A 102 -30.01 -13.49 12.74
N GLY A 103 -30.46 -14.58 12.11
CA GLY A 103 -29.62 -15.72 11.80
C GLY A 103 -28.48 -15.37 10.85
N HIS A 104 -28.75 -14.60 9.79
CA HIS A 104 -27.73 -14.22 8.81
C HIS A 104 -26.65 -13.35 9.46
N PHE A 105 -27.05 -12.42 10.32
CA PHE A 105 -26.12 -11.59 11.08
C PHE A 105 -25.26 -12.43 12.04
N ALA A 106 -25.87 -13.36 12.78
CA ALA A 106 -25.12 -14.26 13.66
C ALA A 106 -24.14 -15.15 12.89
N GLY A 107 -24.52 -15.60 11.70
CA GLY A 107 -23.63 -16.34 10.78
C GLY A 107 -22.43 -15.49 10.35
N ALA A 108 -22.68 -14.27 9.87
CA ALA A 108 -21.61 -13.36 9.47
C ALA A 108 -20.68 -12.99 10.64
N LEU A 109 -21.22 -12.85 11.86
CA LEU A 109 -20.44 -12.60 13.06
C LEU A 109 -19.53 -13.78 13.41
N LEU A 110 -20.03 -15.02 13.27
CA LEU A 110 -19.24 -16.23 13.47
C LEU A 110 -18.14 -16.34 12.42
N ASP A 111 -18.46 -16.10 11.15
CA ASP A 111 -17.48 -16.12 10.04
C ASP A 111 -16.35 -15.11 10.28
N PHE A 112 -16.69 -13.89 10.73
CA PHE A 112 -15.71 -12.87 11.09
C PHE A 112 -14.80 -13.33 12.24
N LEU A 113 -15.36 -13.93 13.28
CA LEU A 113 -14.58 -14.44 14.41
C LEU A 113 -13.61 -15.55 13.98
N ILE A 114 -14.07 -16.46 13.10
CA ILE A 114 -13.23 -17.53 12.56
C ILE A 114 -12.09 -16.95 11.71
N ILE A 115 -12.39 -16.03 10.79
CA ILE A 115 -11.38 -15.35 9.96
C ILE A 115 -10.35 -14.66 10.85
N ALA A 116 -10.78 -13.95 11.91
CA ALA A 116 -9.88 -13.29 12.84
C ALA A 116 -8.94 -14.29 13.55
N ILE A 117 -9.46 -15.44 14.00
CA ILE A 117 -8.66 -16.50 14.62
C ILE A 117 -7.65 -17.08 13.62
N VAL A 118 -8.07 -17.33 12.38
CA VAL A 118 -7.20 -17.88 11.33
C VAL A 118 -6.09 -16.91 10.98
N ILE A 119 -6.39 -15.62 10.78
CA ILE A 119 -5.38 -14.58 10.51
C ILE A 119 -4.40 -14.48 11.68
N PHE A 120 -4.90 -14.51 12.93
CA PHE A 120 -4.05 -14.52 14.12
C PHE A 120 -3.13 -15.75 14.17
N ALA A 121 -3.67 -16.93 13.86
CA ALA A 121 -2.89 -18.17 13.83
C ALA A 121 -1.79 -18.12 12.75
N LEU A 122 -2.09 -17.61 11.54
CA LEU A 122 -1.13 -17.42 10.46
C LEU A 122 -0.02 -16.44 10.86
N MET A 123 -0.38 -15.27 11.42
CA MET A 123 0.60 -14.30 11.91
C MET A 123 1.48 -14.89 13.03
N LYS A 124 0.90 -15.68 13.93
CA LYS A 124 1.64 -16.36 15.01
C LYS A 124 2.60 -17.41 14.44
N GLN A 125 2.19 -18.19 13.44
CA GLN A 125 3.07 -19.15 12.77
C GLN A 125 4.22 -18.46 12.05
N LEU A 126 3.94 -17.36 11.33
CA LEU A 126 4.99 -16.59 10.66
C LEU A 126 6.03 -16.08 11.65
N LYS A 127 5.59 -15.52 12.80
CA LYS A 127 6.50 -15.08 13.88
C LYS A 127 7.34 -16.23 14.47
N ASN A 128 6.79 -17.44 14.52
CA ASN A 128 7.46 -18.61 15.07
C ASN A 128 8.38 -19.31 14.06
N THR A 129 8.35 -18.92 12.78
CA THR A 129 9.25 -19.46 11.78
C THR A 129 10.54 -18.62 11.78
N PRO A 130 11.74 -19.20 11.92
CA PRO A 130 13.00 -18.46 11.91
C PRO A 130 13.41 -18.08 10.47
N ILE A 131 12.52 -17.41 9.73
CA ILE A 131 12.89 -16.80 8.46
C ILE A 131 13.33 -15.37 8.78
N LYS A 132 14.65 -15.21 8.82
CA LYS A 132 15.39 -13.96 8.96
C LYS A 132 15.30 -13.14 7.68
#